data_AF-A0ABD4TJ01-F1
#
_entry.id   AF-A0ABD4TJ01-F1
#
_cell.length_a   1.000
_cell.length_b   1.000
_cell.length_c   1.000
_cell.angle_alpha   90.00
_cell.angle_beta   90.00
_cell.angle_gamma   90.00
#
_symmetry.space_group_name_H-M   'P 1'
#
loop_
_entity.id
_entity.type
_entity.pdbx_description
1 polymer ?
#
loop_
_entity_poly.entity_id
_entity_poly.type
_entity_poly.pdbx_seq_one_letter_code
_entity_poly.pdbx_strand_id
1 'polypeptide(L)'
;MKKKSRAQTLRLPAIALVACICILLILPHTATPALYTPKMDAETDLHDRVSVLRQATQDNSGVILPLMEDIFSSSGTLVLNLNVKDFNSAQRDLDQYLAQTRQFDNLVIRLDMSQSDLEEWKRLNAQNKDDLMALFEDTQRFSELKQLEIKYRDADNPDMLYSIMYEGEALKSKIKETVASYESRSEKMVSVSEKFGVKTEAYEESVRNTKTISEDVEEEQEERSVVIQREVPRKEPLRLHLGIEPFEVRYGDILTISGRITGTDKRVVSLYLDSRPFINLTAAADGTFLHKYQIDKIRTGMHTLYATMEGAYSDVRSFQVIRSETNLILQHTGETQVSGQLMSRDRPVSGAPIRILSAGKQIATPTTNANGGFVTTLKLAIGKHHIVAVFDEAAYPLERFESDEVVIIIKTPEEPPSLIPFIQKKPVNEDEDTPDNTYLFIITALFVGGAAGYFYLKRRSTGTASPLPEEIPTQIEETPPEPEEPEESPLEDVEEETIIIDGILEAPDPALEAYHKLQESDLPAALRSLFLGLAQQAGIENPLTATAGDIRQTRAADTVLHAWLAAYELVLYGGQIPDAGDRQWLVDTYQRLRDERG
;
A
#
# COMPACT_ATOMS: atom_id res chain seq x y z
N MET A 1 -3.72 -61.95 -68.43
CA MET A 1 -3.26 -61.18 -67.24
C MET A 1 -1.86 -60.62 -67.52
N LYS A 2 -1.31 -59.61 -66.84
CA LYS A 2 -1.71 -58.79 -65.67
C LYS A 2 -1.66 -57.30 -66.11
N LYS A 3 -2.72 -56.50 -66.00
CA LYS A 3 -3.23 -55.73 -64.83
C LYS A 3 -2.43 -54.43 -64.55
N LYS A 4 -3.12 -53.28 -64.43
CA LYS A 4 -2.62 -51.88 -64.14
C LYS A 4 -1.81 -51.25 -65.30
N SER A 5 -1.72 -49.92 -65.53
CA SER A 5 -2.34 -48.67 -65.01
C SER A 5 -2.20 -47.54 -66.10
N ARG A 6 -2.56 -46.24 -65.99
CA ARG A 6 -3.14 -45.31 -64.99
C ARG A 6 -3.84 -44.11 -65.72
N ALA A 7 -4.48 -43.24 -64.94
CA ALA A 7 -4.85 -41.82 -65.19
C ALA A 7 -3.68 -40.91 -65.67
N GLN A 8 -3.82 -39.65 -66.11
CA GLN A 8 -4.89 -38.60 -66.17
C GLN A 8 -4.78 -37.88 -67.57
N THR A 9 -5.59 -36.91 -68.05
CA THR A 9 -6.18 -35.68 -67.45
C THR A 9 -7.44 -35.23 -68.21
N LEU A 10 -8.48 -34.77 -67.50
CA LEU A 10 -9.67 -34.13 -68.10
C LEU A 10 -10.24 -33.06 -67.14
N ARG A 11 -9.46 -32.03 -66.82
CA ARG A 11 -9.80 -31.03 -65.78
C ARG A 11 -9.47 -29.56 -66.10
N LEU A 12 -9.15 -29.23 -67.35
CA LEU A 12 -8.86 -27.83 -67.75
C LEU A 12 -10.11 -26.94 -67.98
N PRO A 13 -11.14 -27.32 -68.76
CA PRO A 13 -12.24 -26.41 -69.08
C PRO A 13 -13.15 -26.09 -67.87
N ALA A 14 -13.34 -27.05 -66.96
CA ALA A 14 -14.21 -26.88 -65.79
C ALA A 14 -13.66 -25.87 -64.77
N ILE A 15 -12.34 -25.82 -64.57
CA ILE A 15 -11.71 -24.90 -63.62
C ILE A 15 -11.78 -23.46 -64.15
N ALA A 16 -11.57 -23.25 -65.45
CA ALA A 16 -11.72 -21.95 -66.08
C ALA A 16 -13.15 -21.38 -65.96
N LEU A 17 -14.17 -22.23 -66.15
CA LEU A 17 -15.58 -21.81 -66.01
C LEU A 17 -15.89 -21.36 -64.57
N VAL A 18 -15.47 -22.14 -63.57
CA VAL A 18 -15.67 -21.81 -62.15
C VAL A 18 -14.90 -20.53 -61.77
N ALA A 19 -13.67 -20.36 -62.24
CA ALA A 19 -12.89 -19.15 -61.98
C ALA A 19 -13.58 -17.89 -62.55
N CYS A 20 -14.09 -17.93 -63.78
CA CYS A 20 -14.85 -16.82 -64.35
C CYS A 20 -16.14 -16.51 -63.57
N ILE A 21 -16.85 -17.54 -63.09
CA ILE A 21 -18.06 -17.34 -62.26
C ILE A 21 -17.69 -16.71 -60.90
N CYS A 22 -16.62 -17.16 -60.25
CA CYS A 22 -16.13 -16.53 -59.01
C CYS A 22 -15.72 -15.07 -59.22
N ILE A 23 -15.02 -14.74 -60.31
CA ILE A 23 -14.64 -13.35 -60.62
C ILE A 23 -15.88 -12.48 -60.90
N LEU A 24 -16.87 -13.00 -61.62
CA LEU A 24 -18.15 -12.31 -61.85
C LEU A 24 -18.96 -12.08 -60.56
N LEU A 25 -18.87 -12.98 -59.58
CA LEU A 25 -19.48 -12.82 -58.27
C LEU A 25 -18.73 -11.82 -57.37
N ILE A 26 -17.43 -11.61 -57.58
CA ILE A 26 -16.61 -10.65 -56.82
C ILE A 26 -16.72 -9.23 -57.37
N LEU A 27 -16.89 -9.07 -58.69
CA LEU A 27 -17.05 -7.77 -59.37
C LEU A 27 -18.03 -6.78 -58.68
N PRO A 28 -19.28 -7.15 -58.31
CA PRO A 28 -20.20 -6.23 -57.62
C PRO A 28 -19.76 -5.85 -56.20
N HIS A 29 -18.81 -6.56 -55.58
CA HIS A 29 -18.27 -6.27 -54.25
C HIS A 29 -16.93 -5.51 -54.29
N THR A 30 -16.35 -5.27 -55.47
CA THR A 30 -15.10 -4.51 -55.63
C THR A 30 -15.28 -3.00 -55.83
N ALA A 31 -16.52 -2.52 -55.89
CA ALA A 31 -16.84 -1.09 -55.92
C ALA A 31 -17.23 -0.61 -54.50
N THR A 32 -16.44 0.32 -53.95
CA THR A 32 -16.55 0.92 -52.61
C THR A 32 -16.32 -0.03 -51.40
N PRO A 33 -15.17 0.07 -50.70
CA PRO A 33 -15.00 -0.50 -49.36
C PRO A 33 -15.64 0.42 -48.29
N ALA A 34 -16.94 0.70 -48.44
CA ALA A 34 -17.70 1.55 -47.54
C ALA A 34 -18.21 0.74 -46.33
N LEU A 35 -17.33 0.47 -45.38
CA LEU A 35 -17.69 -0.15 -44.08
C LEU A 35 -18.55 0.77 -43.19
N TYR A 36 -18.73 2.03 -43.59
CA TYR A 36 -19.70 2.98 -43.03
C TYR A 36 -20.73 3.37 -44.09
N THR A 37 -22.01 3.20 -43.76
CA THR A 37 -23.11 3.89 -44.44
C THR A 37 -23.73 4.88 -43.46
N PRO A 38 -23.86 6.20 -43.79
CA PRO A 38 -24.47 7.24 -42.93
C PRO A 38 -25.99 7.12 -42.70
N LYS A 39 -26.48 5.88 -42.56
CA LYS A 39 -27.86 5.48 -42.25
C LYS A 39 -27.93 4.30 -41.28
N MET A 40 -26.80 3.93 -40.68
CA MET A 40 -26.73 3.05 -39.50
C MET A 40 -26.13 3.74 -38.28
N ASP A 41 -25.98 5.07 -38.33
CA ASP A 41 -26.07 5.90 -37.13
C ASP A 41 -27.53 5.83 -36.63
N ALA A 42 -27.85 4.73 -35.96
CA ALA A 42 -28.77 4.80 -34.85
C ALA A 42 -28.08 5.67 -33.80
N GLU A 43 -28.68 6.80 -33.49
CA GLU A 43 -28.22 7.77 -32.50
C GLU A 43 -28.24 7.08 -31.12
N THR A 44 -27.13 6.43 -30.77
CA THR A 44 -27.03 5.62 -29.55
C THR A 44 -26.61 6.50 -28.39
N ASP A 45 -27.29 6.31 -27.26
CA ASP A 45 -27.08 6.92 -25.93
C ASP A 45 -25.65 6.76 -25.35
N LEU A 46 -24.75 6.13 -26.10
CA LEU A 46 -23.32 6.01 -25.81
C LEU A 46 -22.50 7.18 -26.37
N HIS A 47 -22.96 7.85 -27.43
CA HIS A 47 -22.28 9.05 -27.94
C HIS A 47 -22.47 10.25 -27.01
N ASP A 48 -23.66 10.41 -26.42
CA ASP A 48 -23.85 11.39 -25.35
C ASP A 48 -23.08 11.06 -24.07
N ARG A 49 -22.63 9.81 -23.86
CA ARG A 49 -21.68 9.52 -22.78
C ARG A 49 -20.28 10.06 -23.02
N VAL A 50 -19.91 10.42 -24.25
CA VAL A 50 -18.69 11.20 -24.50
C VAL A 50 -18.91 12.67 -24.06
N SER A 51 -20.11 13.22 -24.28
CA SER A 51 -20.54 14.51 -23.73
C SER A 51 -20.51 14.50 -22.20
N VAL A 52 -21.15 13.49 -21.58
CA VAL A 52 -21.27 13.34 -20.12
C VAL A 52 -19.94 13.01 -19.46
N LEU A 53 -19.06 12.18 -20.05
CA LEU A 53 -17.70 11.99 -19.53
C LEU A 53 -16.88 13.28 -19.60
N ARG A 54 -17.01 14.04 -20.70
CA ARG A 54 -16.31 15.33 -20.85
C ARG A 54 -16.82 16.37 -19.85
N GLN A 55 -18.13 16.41 -19.61
CA GLN A 55 -18.77 17.29 -18.65
C GLN A 55 -18.45 16.87 -17.20
N ALA A 56 -18.51 15.57 -16.87
CA ALA A 56 -18.06 15.04 -15.58
C ALA A 56 -16.56 15.33 -15.33
N THR A 57 -15.69 15.30 -16.35
CA THR A 57 -14.30 15.75 -16.19
C THR A 57 -14.16 17.27 -16.02
N GLN A 58 -15.06 18.08 -16.59
CA GLN A 58 -15.10 19.52 -16.29
C GLN A 58 -15.60 19.79 -14.86
N ASP A 59 -16.67 19.13 -14.42
CA ASP A 59 -17.20 19.26 -13.06
C ASP A 59 -16.18 18.77 -12.01
N ASN A 60 -15.51 17.63 -12.25
CA ASN A 60 -14.45 17.10 -11.38
C ASN A 60 -13.15 17.94 -11.40
N SER A 61 -12.85 18.66 -12.49
CA SER A 61 -11.66 19.53 -12.57
C SER A 61 -11.65 20.63 -11.51
N GLY A 62 -12.83 21.08 -11.06
CA GLY A 62 -12.98 22.14 -10.07
C GLY A 62 -12.39 21.83 -8.69
N VAL A 63 -12.03 20.57 -8.40
CA VAL A 63 -11.41 20.16 -7.14
C VAL A 63 -9.98 19.61 -7.32
N ILE A 64 -9.66 19.03 -8.48
CA ILE A 64 -8.31 18.51 -8.75
C ILE A 64 -7.32 19.63 -9.03
N LEU A 65 -7.65 20.60 -9.90
CA LEU A 65 -6.69 21.61 -10.34
C LEU A 65 -6.18 22.51 -9.18
N PRO A 66 -7.04 23.01 -8.26
CA PRO A 66 -6.56 23.76 -7.10
C PRO A 66 -5.62 22.94 -6.22
N LEU A 67 -5.90 21.64 -6.05
CA LEU A 67 -5.08 20.77 -5.21
C LEU A 67 -3.71 20.47 -5.84
N MET A 68 -3.59 20.45 -7.17
CA MET A 68 -2.30 20.36 -7.87
C MET A 68 -1.49 21.66 -7.71
N GLU A 69 -2.14 22.83 -7.81
CA GLU A 69 -1.50 24.14 -7.55
C GLU A 69 -1.08 24.31 -6.08
N ASP A 70 -1.87 23.79 -5.14
CA ASP A 70 -1.57 23.74 -3.70
C ASP A 70 -0.33 22.88 -3.40
N ILE A 71 -0.25 21.69 -4.01
CA ILE A 71 0.90 20.77 -3.88
C ILE A 71 2.17 21.44 -4.41
N PHE A 72 2.10 22.12 -5.54
CA PHE A 72 3.23 22.88 -6.10
C PHE A 72 3.59 24.08 -5.22
N SER A 73 2.61 24.78 -4.66
CA SER A 73 2.84 25.90 -3.74
C SER A 73 3.58 25.46 -2.46
N SER A 74 3.13 24.38 -1.82
CA SER A 74 3.81 23.80 -0.65
C SER A 74 5.22 23.30 -0.96
N SER A 75 5.46 22.77 -2.18
CA SER A 75 6.82 22.40 -2.61
C SER A 75 7.75 23.61 -2.78
N GLY A 76 7.20 24.78 -3.12
CA GLY A 76 7.93 26.05 -3.20
C GLY A 76 8.33 26.58 -1.83
N THR A 77 7.38 26.63 -0.88
CA THR A 77 7.66 27.14 0.48
C THR A 77 8.56 26.20 1.27
N LEU A 78 8.40 24.87 1.13
CA LEU A 78 9.29 23.86 1.72
C LEU A 78 10.77 24.12 1.35
N VAL A 79 11.05 24.27 0.06
CA VAL A 79 12.41 24.48 -0.43
C VAL A 79 12.95 25.87 -0.04
N LEU A 80 12.10 26.89 0.02
CA LEU A 80 12.48 28.21 0.53
C LEU A 80 12.87 28.16 2.03
N ASN A 81 12.09 27.45 2.84
CA ASN A 81 12.34 27.28 4.28
C ASN A 81 13.57 26.40 4.56
N LEU A 82 13.86 25.42 3.69
CA LEU A 82 15.12 24.66 3.74
C LEU A 82 16.34 25.53 3.40
N ASN A 83 16.27 26.40 2.38
CA ASN A 83 17.35 27.34 2.04
C ASN A 83 17.71 28.27 3.21
N VAL A 84 16.71 28.85 3.87
CA VAL A 84 16.95 29.72 5.05
C VAL A 84 17.21 28.93 6.35
N LYS A 85 17.29 27.59 6.26
CA LYS A 85 17.59 26.65 7.36
C LYS A 85 16.59 26.74 8.53
N ASP A 86 15.35 27.15 8.26
CA ASP A 86 14.22 27.06 9.21
C ASP A 86 13.52 25.71 9.07
N PHE A 87 14.12 24.70 9.70
CA PHE A 87 13.60 23.34 9.74
C PHE A 87 12.22 23.22 10.42
N ASN A 88 11.82 24.19 11.27
CA ASN A 88 10.50 24.16 11.90
C ASN A 88 9.40 24.59 10.92
N SER A 89 9.68 25.57 10.05
CA SER A 89 8.77 25.92 8.95
C SER A 89 8.80 24.87 7.84
N ALA A 90 9.98 24.39 7.46
CA ALA A 90 10.11 23.34 6.45
C ALA A 90 9.39 22.03 6.86
N GLN A 91 9.41 21.62 8.13
CA GLN A 91 8.66 20.45 8.60
C GLN A 91 7.15 20.63 8.41
N ARG A 92 6.59 21.80 8.74
CA ARG A 92 5.16 22.09 8.55
C ARG A 92 4.76 22.04 7.07
N ASP A 93 5.59 22.62 6.21
CA ASP A 93 5.36 22.65 4.76
C ASP A 93 5.46 21.25 4.15
N LEU A 94 6.38 20.41 4.65
CA LEU A 94 6.49 18.99 4.28
C LEU A 94 5.26 18.20 4.71
N ASP A 95 4.79 18.37 5.95
CA ASP A 95 3.56 17.73 6.44
C ASP A 95 2.32 18.18 5.67
N GLN A 96 2.24 19.47 5.30
CA GLN A 96 1.18 20.00 4.44
C GLN A 96 1.22 19.39 3.03
N TYR A 97 2.39 19.37 2.39
CA TYR A 97 2.61 18.76 1.08
C TYR A 97 2.26 17.25 1.07
N LEU A 98 2.62 16.54 2.15
CA LEU A 98 2.27 15.13 2.37
C LEU A 98 0.76 14.94 2.57
N ALA A 99 0.08 15.83 3.29
CA ALA A 99 -1.36 15.79 3.50
C ALA A 99 -2.12 16.06 2.18
N GLN A 100 -1.73 17.10 1.44
CA GLN A 100 -2.30 17.44 0.13
C GLN A 100 -2.11 16.30 -0.88
N THR A 101 -0.93 15.68 -0.93
CA THR A 101 -0.65 14.52 -1.80
C THR A 101 -1.56 13.33 -1.46
N ARG A 102 -1.78 13.03 -0.16
CA ARG A 102 -2.75 11.98 0.25
C ARG A 102 -4.19 12.35 -0.11
N GLN A 103 -4.57 13.63 0.02
CA GLN A 103 -5.90 14.12 -0.37
C GLN A 103 -6.12 13.95 -1.88
N PHE A 104 -5.11 14.26 -2.70
CA PHE A 104 -5.13 14.07 -4.15
C PHE A 104 -5.30 12.59 -4.50
N ASP A 105 -4.48 11.71 -3.92
CA ASP A 105 -4.57 10.27 -4.14
C ASP A 105 -5.96 9.71 -3.83
N ASN A 106 -6.54 10.09 -2.68
CA ASN A 106 -7.88 9.68 -2.28
C ASN A 106 -8.97 10.22 -3.21
N LEU A 107 -8.79 11.40 -3.79
CA LEU A 107 -9.77 12.06 -4.65
C LEU A 107 -9.73 11.51 -6.09
N VAL A 108 -8.54 11.22 -6.62
CA VAL A 108 -8.38 10.49 -7.91
C VAL A 108 -9.03 9.10 -7.85
N ILE A 109 -8.88 8.39 -6.73
CA ILE A 109 -9.53 7.08 -6.50
C ILE A 109 -11.06 7.25 -6.39
N ARG A 110 -11.55 8.24 -5.63
CA ARG A 110 -13.00 8.45 -5.42
C ARG A 110 -13.74 8.82 -6.71
N LEU A 111 -13.08 9.51 -7.63
CA LEU A 111 -13.66 9.99 -8.89
C LEU A 111 -13.41 9.04 -10.08
N ASP A 112 -12.83 7.86 -9.83
CA ASP A 112 -12.50 6.82 -10.83
C ASP A 112 -11.71 7.35 -12.05
N MET A 113 -10.73 8.23 -11.80
CA MET A 113 -10.05 8.99 -12.86
C MET A 113 -8.82 8.26 -13.42
N SER A 114 -9.05 7.19 -14.20
CA SER A 114 -8.01 6.42 -14.91
C SER A 114 -7.49 7.12 -16.19
N GLN A 115 -7.05 8.37 -16.09
CA GLN A 115 -6.43 9.09 -17.21
C GLN A 115 -4.90 8.88 -17.20
N SER A 116 -4.33 8.47 -18.33
CA SER A 116 -2.90 8.16 -18.44
C SER A 116 -1.98 9.31 -18.02
N ASP A 117 -2.38 10.55 -18.31
CA ASP A 117 -1.63 11.76 -17.91
C ASP A 117 -1.76 12.06 -16.41
N LEU A 118 -2.86 11.64 -15.77
CA LEU A 118 -3.09 11.83 -14.33
C LEU A 118 -2.37 10.75 -13.52
N GLU A 119 -2.36 9.52 -14.02
CA GLU A 119 -1.52 8.42 -13.50
C GLU A 119 -0.03 8.75 -13.61
N GLU A 120 0.40 9.33 -14.75
CA GLU A 120 1.75 9.85 -14.93
C GLU A 120 2.06 11.01 -13.95
N TRP A 121 1.16 11.99 -13.80
CA TRP A 121 1.33 13.07 -12.82
C TRP A 121 1.48 12.52 -11.40
N LYS A 122 0.59 11.60 -10.99
CA LYS A 122 0.65 10.90 -9.69
C LYS A 122 1.98 10.17 -9.49
N ARG A 123 2.46 9.46 -10.51
CA ARG A 123 3.75 8.75 -10.50
C ARG A 123 4.93 9.72 -10.35
N LEU A 124 4.88 10.89 -11.01
CA LEU A 124 5.90 11.94 -10.89
C LEU A 124 5.84 12.63 -9.51
N ASN A 125 4.65 12.93 -8.99
CA ASN A 125 4.50 13.55 -7.68
C ASN A 125 4.94 12.60 -6.55
N ALA A 126 4.68 11.30 -6.66
CA ALA A 126 5.19 10.31 -5.72
C ALA A 126 6.73 10.28 -5.66
N GLN A 127 7.40 10.43 -6.80
CA GLN A 127 8.87 10.53 -6.88
C GLN A 127 9.38 11.87 -6.32
N ASN A 128 8.70 12.98 -6.62
CA ASN A 128 9.00 14.29 -6.03
C ASN A 128 8.84 14.29 -4.51
N LYS A 129 7.83 13.59 -3.99
CA LYS A 129 7.59 13.43 -2.56
C LYS A 129 8.71 12.67 -1.86
N ASP A 130 9.23 11.61 -2.48
CA ASP A 130 10.37 10.85 -1.93
C ASP A 130 11.65 11.71 -1.88
N ASP A 131 11.94 12.47 -2.95
CA ASP A 131 13.13 13.34 -3.01
C ASP A 131 13.02 14.56 -2.07
N LEU A 132 11.84 15.19 -1.96
CA LEU A 132 11.62 16.33 -1.05
C LEU A 132 11.72 15.91 0.43
N MET A 133 11.26 14.70 0.78
CA MET A 133 11.49 14.11 2.10
C MET A 133 12.99 13.87 2.36
N ALA A 134 13.70 13.26 1.40
CA ALA A 134 15.13 13.00 1.54
C ALA A 134 15.96 14.29 1.66
N LEU A 135 15.63 15.32 0.86
CA LEU A 135 16.27 16.63 0.90
C LEU A 135 16.06 17.33 2.24
N PHE A 136 14.86 17.21 2.84
CA PHE A 136 14.61 17.69 4.20
C PHE A 136 15.47 16.95 5.23
N GLU A 137 15.41 15.60 5.26
CA GLU A 137 16.15 14.76 6.21
C GLU A 137 17.66 15.05 6.17
N ASP A 138 18.26 15.08 4.98
CA ASP A 138 19.70 15.26 4.83
C ASP A 138 20.16 16.68 5.12
N THR A 139 19.38 17.71 4.71
CA THR A 139 19.74 19.12 4.95
C THR A 139 19.65 19.47 6.43
N GLN A 140 18.65 18.94 7.15
CA GLN A 140 18.61 19.03 8.60
C GLN A 140 19.84 18.33 9.21
N ARG A 141 20.11 17.09 8.82
CA ARG A 141 21.23 16.31 9.37
C ARG A 141 22.58 16.98 9.11
N PHE A 142 22.77 17.61 7.95
CA PHE A 142 23.98 18.36 7.63
C PHE A 142 24.15 19.61 8.51
N SER A 143 23.05 20.26 8.89
CA SER A 143 23.05 21.38 9.83
C SER A 143 23.38 20.94 11.26
N GLU A 144 22.86 19.80 11.72
CA GLU A 144 23.19 19.19 13.01
C GLU A 144 24.70 18.94 13.19
N LEU A 145 25.42 18.61 12.10
CA LEU A 145 26.87 18.43 12.13
C LEU A 145 27.60 19.64 12.72
N LYS A 146 27.12 20.87 12.48
CA LYS A 146 27.73 22.11 12.99
C LYS A 146 27.70 22.17 14.53
N GLN A 147 26.65 21.64 15.16
CA GLN A 147 26.55 21.56 16.62
C GLN A 147 27.44 20.44 17.19
N LEU A 148 27.52 19.30 16.49
CA LEU A 148 28.40 18.19 16.86
C LEU A 148 29.88 18.57 16.72
N GLU A 149 30.24 19.33 15.68
CA GLU A 149 31.58 19.85 15.42
C GLU A 149 32.07 20.76 16.56
N ILE A 150 31.22 21.67 17.04
CA ILE A 150 31.49 22.50 18.23
C ILE A 150 31.72 21.60 19.45
N LYS A 151 30.76 20.70 19.74
CA LYS A 151 30.81 19.78 20.88
C LYS A 151 32.07 18.90 20.90
N TYR A 152 32.58 18.48 19.75
CA TYR A 152 33.79 17.64 19.65
C TYR A 152 35.09 18.46 19.64
N ARG A 153 35.08 19.74 19.25
CA ARG A 153 36.18 20.67 19.55
C ARG A 153 36.28 20.94 21.05
N ASP A 154 35.16 21.25 21.70
CA ASP A 154 35.10 21.51 23.15
C ASP A 154 35.53 20.30 24.00
N ALA A 155 35.37 19.09 23.46
CA ALA A 155 35.76 17.82 24.09
C ALA A 155 37.18 17.33 23.72
N ASP A 156 37.95 18.11 22.95
CA ASP A 156 39.27 17.75 22.39
C ASP A 156 39.31 16.34 21.78
N ASN A 157 38.31 16.03 20.93
CA ASN A 157 38.11 14.70 20.35
C ASN A 157 38.38 14.70 18.83
N PRO A 158 39.64 14.59 18.39
CA PRO A 158 40.03 14.65 16.97
C PRO A 158 39.40 13.53 16.12
N ASP A 159 39.20 12.35 16.71
CA ASP A 159 38.62 11.20 16.04
C ASP A 159 37.15 11.45 15.65
N MET A 160 36.39 12.11 16.54
CA MET A 160 35.01 12.50 16.26
C MET A 160 34.91 13.69 15.29
N LEU A 161 35.88 14.61 15.26
CA LEU A 161 35.95 15.67 14.25
C LEU A 161 36.16 15.09 12.84
N TYR A 162 37.04 14.11 12.68
CA TYR A 162 37.17 13.37 11.42
C TYR A 162 35.86 12.66 11.04
N SER A 163 35.18 12.01 12.00
CA SER A 163 33.86 11.38 11.75
C SER A 163 32.83 12.37 11.21
N ILE A 164 32.79 13.60 11.75
CA ILE A 164 31.88 14.67 11.29
C ILE A 164 32.27 15.21 9.91
N MET A 165 33.57 15.34 9.63
CA MET A 165 34.05 15.73 8.29
C MET A 165 33.57 14.74 7.22
N TYR A 166 33.67 13.43 7.50
CA TYR A 166 33.25 12.38 6.57
C TYR A 166 31.71 12.20 6.49
N GLU A 167 30.96 12.47 7.56
CA GLU A 167 29.49 12.51 7.51
C GLU A 167 29.00 13.68 6.65
N GLY A 168 29.64 14.85 6.74
CA GLY A 168 29.34 15.98 5.87
C GLY A 168 29.62 15.69 4.39
N GLU A 169 30.64 14.90 4.08
CA GLU A 169 30.97 14.52 2.69
C GLU A 169 29.95 13.54 2.10
N ALA A 170 29.42 12.63 2.95
CA ALA A 170 28.31 11.74 2.62
C ALA A 170 27.04 12.54 2.31
N LEU A 171 26.66 13.46 3.19
CA LEU A 171 25.45 14.27 3.06
C LEU A 171 25.54 15.24 1.87
N LYS A 172 26.69 15.89 1.65
CA LYS A 172 26.95 16.69 0.43
C LYS A 172 26.67 15.88 -0.84
N SER A 173 27.20 14.65 -0.90
CA SER A 173 27.02 13.76 -2.06
C SER A 173 25.54 13.39 -2.26
N LYS A 174 24.84 13.05 -1.17
CA LYS A 174 23.44 12.60 -1.18
C LYS A 174 22.44 13.73 -1.50
N ILE A 175 22.66 14.92 -0.93
CA ILE A 175 21.89 16.13 -1.22
C ILE A 175 22.04 16.50 -2.71
N LYS A 176 23.28 16.51 -3.23
CA LYS A 176 23.56 16.84 -4.63
C LYS A 176 22.90 15.87 -5.63
N GLU A 177 22.84 14.57 -5.31
CA GLU A 177 22.08 13.59 -6.11
C GLU A 177 20.56 13.79 -5.99
N THR A 178 20.04 14.05 -4.78
CA THR A 178 18.60 14.28 -4.54
C THR A 178 18.10 15.52 -5.30
N VAL A 179 18.88 16.60 -5.32
CA VAL A 179 18.62 17.82 -6.10
C VAL A 179 18.60 17.51 -7.60
N ALA A 180 19.62 16.82 -8.13
CA ALA A 180 19.66 16.44 -9.54
C ALA A 180 18.52 15.48 -9.95
N SER A 181 18.12 14.57 -9.04
CA SER A 181 16.98 13.67 -9.22
C SER A 181 15.67 14.45 -9.36
N TYR A 182 15.43 15.42 -8.46
CA TYR A 182 14.27 16.32 -8.51
C TYR A 182 14.25 17.20 -9.77
N GLU A 183 15.38 17.84 -10.10
CA GLU A 183 15.55 18.68 -11.29
C GLU A 183 15.28 17.89 -12.59
N SER A 184 15.80 16.66 -12.71
CA SER A 184 15.68 15.82 -13.92
C SER A 184 14.25 15.48 -14.32
N ARG A 185 13.28 15.58 -13.39
CA ARG A 185 11.86 15.33 -13.66
C ARG A 185 11.06 16.60 -13.96
N SER A 186 11.66 17.79 -13.79
CA SER A 186 10.95 19.07 -13.86
C SER A 186 10.23 19.28 -15.18
N GLU A 187 10.93 19.19 -16.31
CA GLU A 187 10.36 19.33 -17.67
C GLU A 187 9.13 18.42 -17.87
N LYS A 188 9.21 17.17 -17.41
CA LYS A 188 8.12 16.21 -17.58
C LYS A 188 6.95 16.50 -16.64
N MET A 189 7.22 16.93 -15.40
CA MET A 189 6.18 17.32 -14.44
C MET A 189 5.42 18.57 -14.92
N VAL A 190 6.15 19.58 -15.41
CA VAL A 190 5.57 20.79 -16.03
C VAL A 190 4.72 20.40 -17.23
N SER A 191 5.28 19.70 -18.22
CA SER A 191 4.58 19.34 -19.46
C SER A 191 3.31 18.50 -19.24
N VAL A 192 3.27 17.67 -18.19
CA VAL A 192 2.05 16.92 -17.83
C VAL A 192 1.03 17.82 -17.13
N SER A 193 1.47 18.74 -16.28
CA SER A 193 0.61 19.68 -15.54
C SER A 193 -0.03 20.73 -16.44
N GLU A 194 0.70 21.23 -17.44
CA GLU A 194 0.20 22.19 -18.45
C GLU A 194 -1.01 21.64 -19.21
N LYS A 195 -1.07 20.33 -19.50
CA LYS A 195 -2.22 19.68 -20.17
C LYS A 195 -3.52 19.82 -19.38
N PHE A 196 -3.41 19.88 -18.05
CA PHE A 196 -4.53 20.07 -17.14
C PHE A 196 -4.85 21.55 -16.89
N GLY A 197 -4.00 22.48 -17.34
CA GLY A 197 -4.14 23.92 -17.09
C GLY A 197 -3.69 24.37 -15.70
N VAL A 198 -2.89 23.55 -15.01
CA VAL A 198 -2.32 23.84 -13.68
C VAL A 198 -1.18 24.84 -13.80
N LYS A 199 -1.15 25.87 -12.94
CA LYS A 199 0.00 26.78 -12.81
C LYS A 199 1.23 26.07 -12.25
N THR A 200 2.36 26.16 -12.94
CA THR A 200 3.61 25.44 -12.65
C THR A 200 4.70 26.33 -12.02
N GLU A 201 4.51 27.65 -11.99
CA GLU A 201 5.56 28.62 -11.67
C GLU A 201 6.18 28.40 -10.28
N ALA A 202 5.37 28.03 -9.28
CA ALA A 202 5.83 27.72 -7.92
C ALA A 202 6.67 26.43 -7.86
N TYR A 203 6.38 25.45 -8.72
CA TYR A 203 7.15 24.22 -8.83
C TYR A 203 8.46 24.43 -9.59
N GLU A 204 8.45 25.20 -10.68
CA GLU A 204 9.68 25.61 -11.36
C GLU A 204 10.60 26.44 -10.45
N GLU A 205 10.02 27.27 -9.58
CA GLU A 205 10.75 27.98 -8.54
C GLU A 205 11.27 27.06 -7.44
N SER A 206 10.48 26.09 -6.97
CA SER A 206 10.93 25.03 -6.07
C SER A 206 12.18 24.34 -6.64
N VAL A 207 12.11 23.84 -7.88
CA VAL A 207 13.23 23.17 -8.55
C VAL A 207 14.46 24.07 -8.62
N ARG A 208 14.34 25.31 -9.12
CA ARG A 208 15.47 26.27 -9.17
C ARG A 208 16.10 26.50 -7.79
N ASN A 209 15.26 26.63 -6.74
CA ASN A 209 15.71 26.95 -5.40
C ASN A 209 16.36 25.74 -4.69
N THR A 210 16.12 24.48 -5.13
CA THR A 210 16.85 23.32 -4.59
C THR A 210 18.34 23.35 -4.93
N LYS A 211 18.73 23.99 -6.04
CA LYS A 211 20.13 24.10 -6.47
C LYS A 211 20.97 24.88 -5.44
N THR A 212 20.44 25.99 -4.93
CA THR A 212 21.09 26.79 -3.88
C THR A 212 21.40 25.96 -2.63
N ILE A 213 20.49 25.07 -2.19
CA ILE A 213 20.75 24.16 -1.07
C ILE A 213 22.00 23.30 -1.32
N SER A 214 22.15 22.74 -2.53
CA SER A 214 23.32 21.93 -2.87
C SER A 214 24.61 22.73 -3.02
N GLU A 215 24.54 24.01 -3.43
CA GLU A 215 25.70 24.90 -3.54
C GLU A 215 26.17 25.38 -2.16
N ASP A 216 25.26 25.83 -1.29
CA ASP A 216 25.52 26.19 0.12
C ASP A 216 26.15 25.02 0.92
N VAL A 217 25.65 23.80 0.71
CA VAL A 217 26.16 22.58 1.37
C VAL A 217 27.53 22.18 0.84
N GLU A 218 27.82 22.42 -0.45
CA GLU A 218 29.14 22.17 -1.03
C GLU A 218 30.19 23.16 -0.52
N GLU A 219 29.83 24.44 -0.34
CA GLU A 219 30.69 25.46 0.26
C GLU A 219 30.93 25.19 1.77
N GLU A 220 29.89 25.05 2.60
CA GLU A 220 30.04 24.79 4.04
C GLU A 220 30.82 23.49 4.33
N GLN A 221 30.74 22.48 3.46
CA GLN A 221 31.47 21.22 3.62
C GLN A 221 32.94 21.31 3.21
N GLU A 222 33.28 22.08 2.17
CA GLU A 222 34.67 22.30 1.79
C GLU A 222 35.41 23.14 2.84
N GLU A 223 34.76 24.20 3.37
CA GLU A 223 35.28 24.97 4.51
C GLU A 223 35.53 24.07 5.72
N ARG A 224 34.52 23.29 6.15
CA ARG A 224 34.65 22.32 7.26
C ARG A 224 35.84 21.38 7.05
N SER A 225 35.98 20.84 5.84
CA SER A 225 37.03 19.88 5.50
C SER A 225 38.43 20.49 5.58
N VAL A 226 38.62 21.70 5.05
CA VAL A 226 39.90 22.43 5.13
C VAL A 226 40.25 22.81 6.57
N VAL A 227 39.26 23.24 7.36
CA VAL A 227 39.46 23.62 8.76
C VAL A 227 39.84 22.41 9.62
N ILE A 228 39.10 21.30 9.54
CA ILE A 228 39.36 20.09 10.35
C ILE A 228 40.71 19.47 9.98
N GLN A 229 41.08 19.39 8.69
CA GLN A 229 42.38 18.84 8.27
C GLN A 229 43.59 19.73 8.69
N ARG A 230 43.37 21.02 8.92
CA ARG A 230 44.38 21.96 9.43
C ARG A 230 44.52 21.87 10.95
N GLU A 231 43.41 21.70 11.66
CA GLU A 231 43.36 21.63 13.13
C GLU A 231 43.77 20.25 13.66
N VAL A 232 43.40 19.19 12.95
CA VAL A 232 43.70 17.79 13.32
C VAL A 232 44.71 17.18 12.32
N PRO A 233 46.02 17.20 12.60
CA PRO A 233 47.02 16.62 11.71
C PRO A 233 46.92 15.09 11.65
N ARG A 234 47.07 14.51 10.45
CA ARG A 234 47.09 13.04 10.26
C ARG A 234 48.21 12.39 11.09
N LYS A 235 47.89 11.25 11.70
CA LYS A 235 48.69 10.55 12.72
C LYS A 235 49.89 9.78 12.17
N GLU A 236 50.86 10.47 11.57
CA GLU A 236 52.09 9.85 11.02
C GLU A 236 52.84 9.00 12.08
N PRO A 237 53.47 7.87 11.70
CA PRO A 237 53.63 7.34 10.33
C PRO A 237 52.44 6.47 9.87
N LEU A 238 51.32 6.49 10.58
CA LEU A 238 50.17 5.62 10.33
C LEU A 238 49.40 6.07 9.09
N ARG A 239 49.32 5.20 8.08
CA ARG A 239 48.65 5.51 6.81
C ARG A 239 47.70 4.39 6.42
N LEU A 240 46.52 4.79 5.95
CA LEU A 240 45.40 3.91 5.64
C LEU A 240 44.84 4.30 4.27
N HIS A 241 45.00 3.43 3.28
CA HIS A 241 44.49 3.64 1.93
C HIS A 241 43.30 2.73 1.66
N LEU A 242 42.26 3.28 1.03
CA LEU A 242 41.03 2.60 0.66
C LEU A 242 40.79 2.75 -0.86
N GLY A 243 40.30 1.68 -1.48
CA GLY A 243 39.85 1.64 -2.86
C GLY A 243 38.64 0.70 -2.99
N ILE A 244 37.71 1.05 -3.88
CA ILE A 244 36.49 0.29 -4.12
C ILE A 244 36.27 0.10 -5.62
N GLU A 245 35.76 -1.06 -6.02
CA GLU A 245 35.52 -1.41 -7.41
C GLU A 245 34.35 -2.42 -7.52
N PRO A 246 33.42 -2.27 -8.47
CA PRO A 246 33.25 -1.14 -9.40
C PRO A 246 32.69 0.13 -8.71
N PHE A 247 32.61 1.23 -9.45
CA PHE A 247 31.96 2.47 -9.00
C PHE A 247 30.42 2.40 -9.05
N GLU A 248 29.86 1.71 -10.05
CA GLU A 248 28.42 1.48 -10.19
C GLU A 248 28.08 0.02 -9.86
N VAL A 249 27.03 -0.20 -9.06
CA VAL A 249 26.56 -1.54 -8.67
C VAL A 249 25.02 -1.63 -8.65
N ARG A 250 24.47 -2.82 -8.91
CA ARG A 250 23.03 -3.13 -8.89
C ARG A 250 22.72 -4.29 -7.94
N TYR A 251 21.44 -4.59 -7.71
CA TYR A 251 21.02 -5.67 -6.80
C TYR A 251 21.67 -7.02 -7.16
N GLY A 252 22.35 -7.63 -6.20
CA GLY A 252 23.07 -8.90 -6.34
C GLY A 252 24.47 -8.80 -6.94
N ASP A 253 24.94 -7.61 -7.33
CA ASP A 253 26.33 -7.40 -7.73
C ASP A 253 27.27 -7.40 -6.51
N ILE A 254 28.59 -7.48 -6.74
CA ILE A 254 29.59 -7.57 -5.67
C ILE A 254 30.50 -6.33 -5.71
N LEU A 255 30.38 -5.48 -4.70
CA LEU A 255 31.32 -4.41 -4.43
C LEU A 255 32.58 -5.00 -3.77
N THR A 256 33.73 -4.82 -4.42
CA THR A 256 35.02 -5.22 -3.88
C THR A 256 35.65 -4.02 -3.18
N ILE A 257 35.78 -4.13 -1.86
CA ILE A 257 36.41 -3.13 -1.00
C ILE A 257 37.82 -3.62 -0.67
N SER A 258 38.84 -2.82 -0.96
CA SER A 258 40.24 -3.18 -0.74
C SER A 258 41.02 -2.03 -0.12
N GLY A 259 42.13 -2.34 0.55
CA GLY A 259 42.97 -1.30 1.12
C GLY A 259 44.28 -1.80 1.68
N ARG A 260 45.09 -0.84 2.16
CA ARG A 260 46.39 -1.10 2.76
C ARG A 260 46.66 -0.19 3.95
N ILE A 261 47.16 -0.82 5.01
CA ILE A 261 47.73 -0.21 6.20
C ILE A 261 49.25 -0.14 6.06
N THR A 262 49.87 0.96 6.48
CA THR A 262 51.30 1.02 6.82
C THR A 262 51.52 1.82 8.11
N GLY A 263 52.67 1.61 8.78
CA GLY A 263 53.04 2.34 10.00
C GLY A 263 52.58 1.73 11.33
N THR A 264 52.02 0.50 11.34
CA THR A 264 51.68 -0.25 12.56
C THR A 264 51.74 -1.76 12.34
N ASP A 265 51.88 -2.52 13.44
CA ASP A 265 51.73 -3.98 13.46
C ASP A 265 50.27 -4.43 13.67
N LYS A 266 49.38 -3.49 14.06
CA LYS A 266 47.96 -3.75 14.31
C LYS A 266 47.19 -3.92 12.99
N ARG A 267 46.11 -4.72 13.04
CA ARG A 267 45.45 -5.25 11.84
C ARG A 267 43.94 -5.10 11.81
N VAL A 268 43.32 -4.55 12.85
CA VAL A 268 41.86 -4.34 12.88
C VAL A 268 41.55 -2.99 12.23
N VAL A 269 40.75 -3.01 11.17
CA VAL A 269 40.28 -1.81 10.45
C VAL A 269 38.76 -1.79 10.54
N SER A 270 38.18 -0.67 10.96
CA SER A 270 36.73 -0.49 11.01
C SER A 270 36.29 0.32 9.79
N LEU A 271 35.48 -0.30 8.92
CA LEU A 271 34.85 0.36 7.79
C LEU A 271 33.53 1.02 8.21
N TYR A 272 33.27 2.19 7.66
CA TYR A 272 32.04 2.95 7.84
C TYR A 272 31.39 3.18 6.47
N LEU A 273 30.09 2.90 6.38
CA LEU A 273 29.24 3.11 5.20
C LEU A 273 28.22 4.21 5.57
N ASP A 274 28.19 5.30 4.80
CA ASP A 274 27.38 6.49 5.06
C ASP A 274 27.54 6.99 6.52
N SER A 275 28.79 6.99 6.98
CA SER A 275 29.21 7.29 8.37
C SER A 275 28.61 6.41 9.48
N ARG A 276 27.97 5.29 9.14
CA ARG A 276 27.52 4.27 10.09
C ARG A 276 28.53 3.12 10.16
N PRO A 277 28.80 2.54 11.34
CA PRO A 277 29.68 1.37 11.44
C PRO A 277 29.17 0.22 10.57
N PHE A 278 30.01 -0.24 9.63
CA PHE A 278 29.61 -1.22 8.62
C PHE A 278 30.21 -2.60 8.89
N ILE A 279 31.55 -2.72 8.93
CA ILE A 279 32.22 -3.98 9.23
C ILE A 279 33.65 -3.76 9.76
N ASN A 280 34.06 -4.58 10.74
CA ASN A 280 35.44 -4.65 11.21
C ASN A 280 36.18 -5.77 10.47
N LEU A 281 37.26 -5.42 9.79
CA LEU A 281 38.11 -6.34 9.03
C LEU A 281 39.43 -6.60 9.77
N THR A 282 40.00 -7.80 9.57
CA THR A 282 41.37 -8.11 9.99
C THR A 282 42.27 -8.18 8.75
N ALA A 283 43.23 -7.27 8.66
CA ALA A 283 44.22 -7.21 7.59
C ALA A 283 45.24 -8.36 7.67
N ALA A 284 45.80 -8.69 6.51
CA ALA A 284 46.88 -9.65 6.34
C ALA A 284 48.19 -9.15 6.97
N ALA A 285 49.20 -10.04 7.03
CA ALA A 285 50.49 -9.74 7.66
C ALA A 285 51.32 -8.67 6.93
N ASP A 286 50.96 -8.29 5.71
CA ASP A 286 51.60 -7.22 4.94
C ASP A 286 50.82 -5.88 4.99
N GLY A 287 49.76 -5.82 5.81
CA GLY A 287 48.89 -4.67 5.97
C GLY A 287 47.75 -4.58 4.94
N THR A 288 47.60 -5.51 4.00
CA THR A 288 46.49 -5.48 3.03
C THR A 288 45.18 -6.02 3.61
N PHE A 289 44.05 -5.46 3.19
CA PHE A 289 42.72 -6.01 3.48
C PHE A 289 41.83 -6.05 2.24
N LEU A 290 40.89 -7.00 2.23
CA LEU A 290 39.94 -7.22 1.15
C LEU A 290 38.61 -7.68 1.75
N HIS A 291 37.52 -7.06 1.33
CA HIS A 291 36.16 -7.47 1.62
C HIS A 291 35.33 -7.47 0.34
N LYS A 292 34.37 -8.39 0.25
CA LYS A 292 33.43 -8.49 -0.87
C LYS A 292 32.03 -8.39 -0.31
N TYR A 293 31.40 -7.24 -0.54
CA TYR A 293 30.04 -6.96 -0.12
C TYR A 293 29.11 -7.26 -1.30
N GLN A 294 28.11 -8.12 -1.09
CA GLN A 294 27.05 -8.31 -2.07
C GLN A 294 25.96 -7.26 -1.82
N ILE A 295 25.57 -6.55 -2.87
CA ILE A 295 24.53 -5.53 -2.80
C ILE A 295 23.17 -6.20 -2.63
N ASP A 296 22.58 -6.09 -1.44
CA ASP A 296 21.29 -6.68 -1.09
C ASP A 296 20.28 -5.65 -0.55
N LYS A 297 20.40 -5.25 0.72
CA LYS A 297 19.50 -4.32 1.41
C LYS A 297 20.21 -2.99 1.71
N ILE A 298 20.47 -2.26 0.62
CA ILE A 298 21.01 -0.91 0.60
C ILE A 298 20.11 -0.04 -0.29
N ARG A 299 20.02 1.26 0.00
CA ARG A 299 19.16 2.19 -0.76
C ARG A 299 19.70 2.35 -2.20
N THR A 300 18.90 2.96 -3.08
CA THR A 300 19.42 3.51 -4.34
C THR A 300 20.10 4.85 -4.05
N GLY A 301 21.21 5.14 -4.73
CA GLY A 301 21.88 6.44 -4.70
C GLY A 301 23.39 6.36 -4.53
N MET A 302 24.01 7.52 -4.26
CA MET A 302 25.42 7.67 -3.93
C MET A 302 25.69 7.33 -2.47
N HIS A 303 26.50 6.30 -2.27
CA HIS A 303 26.97 5.84 -0.97
C HIS A 303 28.44 6.21 -0.77
N THR A 304 28.83 6.41 0.49
CA THR A 304 30.20 6.75 0.88
C THR A 304 30.79 5.72 1.82
N LEU A 305 32.08 5.44 1.64
CA LEU A 305 32.84 4.48 2.40
C LEU A 305 34.17 5.09 2.83
N TYR A 306 34.49 4.97 4.12
CA TYR A 306 35.83 5.25 4.64
C TYR A 306 36.27 4.17 5.62
N ALA A 307 37.59 4.08 5.81
CA ALA A 307 38.23 3.16 6.72
C ALA A 307 38.85 3.93 7.89
N THR A 308 38.83 3.34 9.07
CA THR A 308 39.41 3.91 10.30
C THR A 308 40.25 2.86 11.03
N MET A 309 41.31 3.32 11.70
CA MET A 309 42.11 2.51 12.61
C MET A 309 42.91 3.43 13.56
N GLU A 310 42.63 3.37 14.85
CA GLU A 310 43.37 4.08 15.92
C GLU A 310 43.58 5.60 15.69
N GLY A 311 42.59 6.28 15.13
CA GLY A 311 42.66 7.72 14.81
C GLY A 311 43.44 8.05 13.53
N ALA A 312 43.79 7.03 12.73
CA ALA A 312 44.09 7.22 11.31
C ALA A 312 42.86 6.87 10.46
N TYR A 313 42.63 7.68 9.43
CA TYR A 313 41.48 7.60 8.55
C TYR A 313 41.95 7.48 7.09
N SER A 314 41.17 6.82 6.24
CA SER A 314 41.38 6.87 4.79
C SER A 314 40.83 8.15 4.19
N ASP A 315 41.19 8.40 2.93
CA ASP A 315 40.41 9.29 2.08
C ASP A 315 39.02 8.63 1.83
N VAL A 316 37.97 9.42 1.58
CA VAL A 316 36.62 8.90 1.26
C VAL A 316 36.64 8.23 -0.11
N ARG A 317 35.88 7.16 -0.26
CA ARG A 317 35.51 6.57 -1.55
C ARG A 317 34.00 6.52 -1.66
N SER A 318 33.47 6.85 -2.84
CA SER A 318 32.03 6.89 -3.07
C SER A 318 31.66 5.96 -4.23
N PHE A 319 30.51 5.31 -4.17
CA PHE A 319 29.99 4.41 -5.20
C PHE A 319 28.48 4.62 -5.38
N GLN A 320 27.97 4.41 -6.59
CA GLN A 320 26.55 4.55 -6.88
C GLN A 320 25.87 3.18 -6.89
N VAL A 321 24.82 3.04 -6.08
CA VAL A 321 23.90 1.91 -6.14
C VAL A 321 22.75 2.28 -7.06
N ILE A 322 22.69 1.65 -8.23
CA ILE A 322 21.69 1.93 -9.26
C ILE A 322 20.48 1.01 -9.07
N ARG A 323 19.28 1.61 -9.14
CA ARG A 323 18.00 0.89 -9.04
C ARG A 323 17.89 -0.19 -10.11
N SER A 324 17.35 -1.36 -9.76
CA SER A 324 17.34 -2.54 -10.63
C SER A 324 15.92 -2.96 -11.00
N GLU A 325 15.73 -3.34 -12.26
CA GLU A 325 14.51 -3.96 -12.79
C GLU A 325 14.02 -5.06 -11.85
N THR A 326 12.72 -5.07 -11.59
CA THR A 326 12.07 -5.92 -10.61
C THR A 326 10.89 -6.64 -11.26
N ASN A 327 10.60 -7.87 -10.85
CA ASN A 327 9.47 -8.66 -11.33
C ASN A 327 8.83 -9.38 -10.14
N LEU A 328 7.53 -9.16 -9.93
CA LEU A 328 6.75 -9.73 -8.83
C LEU A 328 5.56 -10.52 -9.40
N ILE A 329 5.67 -11.84 -9.35
CA ILE A 329 4.60 -12.75 -9.78
C ILE A 329 3.74 -13.11 -8.58
N LEU A 330 2.41 -13.01 -8.72
CA LEU A 330 1.42 -13.46 -7.74
C LEU A 330 0.59 -14.62 -8.30
N GLN A 331 0.30 -15.62 -7.47
CA GLN A 331 -0.56 -16.77 -7.77
C GLN A 331 -1.39 -17.13 -6.53
N HIS A 332 -2.54 -17.79 -6.72
CA HIS A 332 -3.32 -18.39 -5.61
C HIS A 332 -3.24 -19.92 -5.67
N THR A 333 -3.42 -20.57 -4.53
CA THR A 333 -3.46 -22.04 -4.39
C THR A 333 -4.58 -22.41 -3.41
N GLY A 334 -5.63 -23.06 -3.91
CA GLY A 334 -6.86 -23.25 -3.12
C GLY A 334 -7.59 -21.92 -2.86
N GLU A 335 -8.47 -21.90 -1.87
CA GLU A 335 -9.43 -20.79 -1.70
C GLU A 335 -8.84 -19.56 -1.01
N THR A 336 -7.87 -19.70 -0.10
CA THR A 336 -7.39 -18.58 0.75
C THR A 336 -5.88 -18.40 0.78
N GLN A 337 -5.08 -19.28 0.15
CA GLN A 337 -3.63 -19.18 0.17
C GLN A 337 -3.12 -18.52 -1.12
N VAL A 338 -2.23 -17.53 -0.98
CA VAL A 338 -1.50 -16.92 -2.08
C VAL A 338 -0.01 -17.16 -1.94
N SER A 339 0.66 -17.27 -3.08
CA SER A 339 2.08 -17.51 -3.21
C SER A 339 2.63 -16.72 -4.38
N GLY A 340 3.85 -16.23 -4.26
CA GLY A 340 4.48 -15.49 -5.34
C GLY A 340 5.99 -15.49 -5.25
N GLN A 341 6.63 -14.80 -6.18
CA GLN A 341 8.09 -14.69 -6.23
C GLN A 341 8.50 -13.28 -6.65
N LEU A 342 9.42 -12.68 -5.89
CA LEU A 342 10.08 -11.42 -6.21
C LEU A 342 11.49 -11.72 -6.76
N MET A 343 11.73 -11.27 -7.99
CA MET A 343 13.00 -11.41 -8.71
C MET A 343 13.50 -10.01 -9.12
N SER A 344 14.82 -9.86 -9.24
CA SER A 344 15.44 -8.73 -9.94
C SER A 344 16.49 -9.26 -10.90
N ARG A 345 16.31 -8.99 -12.20
CA ARG A 345 16.96 -9.75 -13.28
C ARG A 345 16.72 -11.26 -13.02
N ASP A 346 17.72 -12.11 -13.24
CA ASP A 346 17.65 -13.55 -12.94
C ASP A 346 17.91 -13.92 -11.45
N ARG A 347 17.84 -12.97 -10.51
CA ARG A 347 18.21 -13.18 -9.09
C ARG A 347 17.02 -13.09 -8.13
N PRO A 348 16.92 -13.98 -7.13
CA PRO A 348 15.91 -13.88 -6.09
C PRO A 348 16.13 -12.69 -5.17
N VAL A 349 15.05 -12.02 -4.77
CA VAL A 349 15.08 -10.93 -3.78
C VAL A 349 14.67 -11.46 -2.41
N SER A 350 15.61 -11.55 -1.47
CA SER A 350 15.39 -12.19 -0.15
C SER A 350 15.19 -11.20 1.00
N GLY A 351 14.29 -11.53 1.93
CA GLY A 351 14.01 -10.71 3.12
C GLY A 351 13.11 -9.50 2.85
N ALA A 352 12.59 -9.35 1.63
CA ALA A 352 11.80 -8.21 1.22
C ALA A 352 10.33 -8.36 1.68
N PRO A 353 9.71 -7.31 2.24
CA PRO A 353 8.29 -7.30 2.52
C PRO A 353 7.49 -7.12 1.22
N ILE A 354 6.45 -7.94 1.03
CA ILE A 354 5.48 -7.80 -0.08
C ILE A 354 4.14 -7.39 0.53
N ARG A 355 3.56 -6.27 0.10
CA ARG A 355 2.24 -5.82 0.58
C ARG A 355 1.16 -6.48 -0.28
N ILE A 356 0.32 -7.31 0.32
CA ILE A 356 -0.84 -7.91 -0.38
C ILE A 356 -2.04 -7.00 -0.15
N LEU A 357 -2.60 -6.50 -1.25
CA LEU A 357 -3.75 -5.62 -1.28
C LEU A 357 -4.99 -6.39 -1.75
N SER A 358 -6.16 -6.00 -1.24
CA SER A 358 -7.47 -6.38 -1.77
C SER A 358 -8.31 -5.12 -1.89
N ALA A 359 -8.76 -4.77 -3.11
CA ALA A 359 -9.40 -3.49 -3.41
C ALA A 359 -8.61 -2.28 -2.82
N GLY A 360 -7.31 -2.24 -3.07
CA GLY A 360 -6.38 -1.22 -2.54
C GLY A 360 -6.02 -1.33 -1.06
N LYS A 361 -6.83 -2.00 -0.22
CA LYS A 361 -6.56 -2.16 1.22
C LYS A 361 -5.55 -3.27 1.49
N GLN A 362 -4.51 -2.97 2.26
CA GLN A 362 -3.52 -3.95 2.70
C GLN A 362 -4.12 -4.97 3.67
N ILE A 363 -4.02 -6.26 3.33
CA ILE A 363 -4.58 -7.39 4.09
C ILE A 363 -3.52 -8.37 4.61
N ALA A 364 -2.32 -8.38 4.03
CA ALA A 364 -1.19 -9.16 4.53
C ALA A 364 0.16 -8.53 4.13
N THR A 365 1.23 -8.90 4.82
CA THR A 365 2.60 -8.47 4.49
C THR A 365 3.62 -9.60 4.70
N PRO A 366 3.58 -10.68 3.88
CA PRO A 366 4.60 -11.72 3.92
C PRO A 366 5.99 -11.19 3.52
N THR A 367 7.02 -11.89 3.98
CA THR A 367 8.42 -11.63 3.65
C THR A 367 8.95 -12.70 2.70
N THR A 368 9.78 -12.32 1.73
CA THR A 368 10.40 -13.28 0.80
C THR A 368 11.49 -14.12 1.45
N ASN A 369 11.57 -15.39 1.07
CA ASN A 369 12.62 -16.31 1.49
C ASN A 369 13.89 -16.18 0.62
N ALA A 370 14.91 -17.00 0.89
CA ALA A 370 16.18 -16.99 0.16
C ALA A 370 16.06 -17.24 -1.36
N ASN A 371 14.95 -17.82 -1.82
CA ASN A 371 14.65 -18.07 -3.24
C ASN A 371 13.73 -17.00 -3.84
N GLY A 372 13.50 -15.88 -3.14
CA GLY A 372 12.60 -14.79 -3.55
C GLY A 372 11.11 -15.13 -3.40
N GLY A 373 10.78 -16.37 -3.01
CA GLY A 373 9.42 -16.84 -2.87
C GLY A 373 8.77 -16.37 -1.57
N PHE A 374 7.47 -16.09 -1.60
CA PHE A 374 6.65 -15.83 -0.43
C PHE A 374 5.34 -16.63 -0.49
N VAL A 375 4.77 -16.94 0.66
CA VAL A 375 3.48 -17.65 0.80
C VAL A 375 2.74 -17.07 2.01
N THR A 376 1.43 -16.83 1.89
CA THR A 376 0.58 -16.41 3.01
C THR A 376 -0.86 -16.90 2.85
N THR A 377 -1.57 -17.07 3.96
CA THR A 377 -3.00 -17.35 3.98
C THR A 377 -3.75 -16.07 4.31
N LEU A 378 -4.68 -15.70 3.44
CA LEU A 378 -5.49 -14.49 3.52
C LEU A 378 -6.78 -14.74 4.30
N LYS A 379 -7.20 -13.77 5.11
CA LYS A 379 -8.50 -13.78 5.79
C LYS A 379 -9.51 -13.03 4.92
N LEU A 380 -10.07 -13.72 3.93
CA LEU A 380 -11.07 -13.20 3.01
C LEU A 380 -12.49 -13.54 3.49
N ALA A 381 -13.44 -12.64 3.25
CA ALA A 381 -14.87 -12.89 3.47
C ALA A 381 -15.46 -13.75 2.34
N ILE A 382 -16.71 -14.21 2.48
CA ILE A 382 -17.46 -14.79 1.34
C ILE A 382 -17.59 -13.72 0.25
N GLY A 383 -17.44 -14.11 -1.03
CA GLY A 383 -17.52 -13.21 -2.18
C GLY A 383 -16.31 -13.28 -3.12
N LYS A 384 -16.28 -12.35 -4.09
CA LYS A 384 -15.20 -12.19 -5.06
C LYS A 384 -14.21 -11.12 -4.57
N HIS A 385 -12.94 -11.49 -4.47
CA HIS A 385 -11.85 -10.60 -4.05
C HIS A 385 -10.85 -10.38 -5.18
N HIS A 386 -10.36 -9.16 -5.28
CA HIS A 386 -9.42 -8.69 -6.29
C HIS A 386 -8.06 -8.46 -5.61
N ILE A 387 -7.14 -9.43 -5.75
CA ILE A 387 -5.90 -9.48 -4.98
C ILE A 387 -4.71 -9.05 -5.83
N VAL A 388 -3.90 -8.12 -5.32
CA VAL A 388 -2.67 -7.63 -5.97
C VAL A 388 -1.51 -7.68 -4.98
N ALA A 389 -0.31 -7.99 -5.45
CA ALA A 389 0.91 -7.92 -4.65
C ALA A 389 1.74 -6.69 -5.07
N VAL A 390 2.14 -5.86 -4.10
CA VAL A 390 2.97 -4.68 -4.31
C VAL A 390 4.29 -4.85 -3.57
N PHE A 391 5.38 -4.52 -4.24
CA PHE A 391 6.70 -4.33 -3.64
C PHE A 391 7.14 -2.87 -3.85
N ASP A 392 7.46 -2.17 -2.75
CA ASP A 392 7.85 -0.76 -2.74
C ASP A 392 8.77 -0.39 -1.56
N GLU A 393 9.60 -1.34 -1.09
CA GLU A 393 10.52 -1.12 0.03
C GLU A 393 11.80 -0.37 -0.40
N ALA A 394 11.91 0.90 0.00
CA ALA A 394 13.03 1.78 -0.33
C ALA A 394 14.39 1.35 0.28
N ALA A 395 14.40 0.42 1.24
CA ALA A 395 15.63 -0.17 1.76
C ALA A 395 16.32 -1.16 0.80
N TYR A 396 15.73 -1.45 -0.36
CA TYR A 396 16.34 -2.24 -1.44
C TYR A 396 16.60 -1.37 -2.69
N PRO A 397 17.62 -1.69 -3.51
CA PRO A 397 17.96 -0.91 -4.70
C PRO A 397 17.16 -1.40 -5.92
N LEU A 398 15.83 -1.41 -5.75
CA LEU A 398 14.87 -2.07 -6.63
C LEU A 398 13.75 -1.11 -7.05
N GLU A 399 13.07 -1.46 -8.14
CA GLU A 399 11.92 -0.70 -8.65
C GLU A 399 10.64 -1.08 -7.92
N ARG A 400 9.73 -0.12 -7.75
CA ARG A 400 8.36 -0.43 -7.32
C ARG A 400 7.72 -1.32 -8.37
N PHE A 401 7.21 -2.48 -7.97
CA PHE A 401 6.48 -3.38 -8.86
C PHE A 401 5.14 -3.75 -8.24
N GLU A 402 4.15 -3.92 -9.11
CA GLU A 402 2.77 -4.28 -8.79
C GLU A 402 2.40 -5.46 -9.70
N SER A 403 1.97 -6.57 -9.10
CA SER A 403 1.72 -7.82 -9.84
C SER A 403 0.48 -7.72 -10.72
N ASP A 404 0.35 -8.65 -11.68
CA ASP A 404 -0.95 -8.98 -12.26
C ASP A 404 -1.98 -9.26 -11.15
N GLU A 405 -3.24 -8.90 -11.40
CA GLU A 405 -4.35 -9.12 -10.48
C GLU A 405 -4.78 -10.59 -10.45
N VAL A 406 -5.00 -11.13 -9.25
CA VAL A 406 -5.51 -12.47 -9.03
C VAL A 406 -6.90 -12.40 -8.39
N VAL A 407 -7.92 -12.83 -9.13
CA VAL A 407 -9.29 -12.95 -8.61
C VAL A 407 -9.43 -14.24 -7.79
N ILE A 408 -9.90 -14.11 -6.55
CA ILE A 408 -10.21 -15.21 -5.64
C ILE A 408 -11.71 -15.19 -5.32
N ILE A 409 -12.39 -16.34 -5.37
CA ILE A 409 -13.83 -16.44 -5.07
C ILE A 409 -14.03 -17.38 -3.88
N ILE A 410 -14.35 -16.82 -2.72
CA ILE A 410 -14.77 -17.56 -1.54
C ILE A 410 -16.27 -17.82 -1.68
N LYS A 411 -16.66 -19.09 -1.78
CA LYS A 411 -18.08 -19.47 -1.84
C LYS A 411 -18.67 -19.58 -0.43
N THR A 412 -19.97 -19.34 -0.33
CA THR A 412 -20.75 -19.82 0.83
C THR A 412 -20.61 -21.34 0.91
N PRO A 413 -20.39 -21.94 2.10
CA PRO A 413 -20.50 -23.38 2.26
C PRO A 413 -21.88 -23.86 1.78
N GLU A 414 -21.92 -24.93 0.99
CA GLU A 414 -23.19 -25.56 0.63
C GLU A 414 -23.91 -26.00 1.91
N GLU A 415 -25.20 -25.67 2.05
CA GLU A 415 -25.98 -26.08 3.23
C GLU A 415 -25.92 -27.61 3.40
N PRO A 416 -25.74 -28.13 4.63
CA PRO A 416 -25.82 -29.56 4.86
C PRO A 416 -27.20 -30.07 4.39
N PRO A 417 -27.27 -31.12 3.56
CA PRO A 417 -28.49 -31.48 2.83
C PRO A 417 -29.65 -31.69 3.79
N SER A 418 -30.73 -30.95 3.56
CA SER A 418 -31.83 -30.82 4.52
C SER A 418 -32.47 -32.17 4.84
N LEU A 419 -32.69 -32.43 6.13
CA LEU A 419 -33.23 -33.71 6.64
C LEU A 419 -34.76 -33.85 6.42
N ILE A 420 -35.26 -33.38 5.28
CA ILE A 420 -36.68 -33.45 4.90
C ILE A 420 -36.83 -34.12 3.52
N PRO A 421 -36.68 -35.46 3.48
CA PRO A 421 -37.51 -36.24 2.55
C PRO A 421 -38.18 -37.47 3.20
N PHE A 422 -38.50 -37.42 4.51
CA PHE A 422 -39.08 -38.58 5.23
C PHE A 422 -40.47 -38.39 5.88
N ILE A 423 -41.04 -37.18 5.93
CA ILE A 423 -42.40 -36.94 6.44
C ILE A 423 -43.33 -36.44 5.32
N GLN A 424 -43.40 -37.19 4.22
CA GLN A 424 -44.47 -37.02 3.23
C GLN A 424 -44.75 -38.30 2.41
N LYS A 425 -45.13 -39.37 3.11
CA LYS A 425 -45.93 -40.47 2.52
C LYS A 425 -47.20 -40.68 3.35
N LYS A 426 -48.28 -40.99 2.65
CA LYS A 426 -49.66 -41.12 3.16
C LYS A 426 -49.77 -42.02 4.39
N PRO A 427 -50.77 -41.78 5.26
CA PRO A 427 -51.30 -42.84 6.12
C PRO A 427 -51.92 -43.95 5.25
N VAL A 428 -51.77 -45.19 5.70
CA VAL A 428 -52.56 -46.34 5.29
C VAL A 428 -53.39 -46.76 6.50
N ASN A 429 -54.61 -47.22 6.26
CA ASN A 429 -55.54 -47.57 7.32
C ASN A 429 -55.20 -48.90 8.03
N GLU A 430 -55.79 -49.04 9.22
CA GLU A 430 -56.32 -50.28 9.81
C GLU A 430 -55.34 -51.35 10.36
N ASP A 431 -55.50 -51.55 11.67
CA ASP A 431 -55.43 -52.81 12.45
C ASP A 431 -54.13 -53.32 13.14
N GLU A 432 -54.41 -53.89 14.33
CA GLU A 432 -53.65 -54.76 15.26
C GLU A 432 -52.37 -54.26 16.01
N ASP A 433 -52.61 -53.90 17.28
CA ASP A 433 -51.80 -54.13 18.49
C ASP A 433 -50.30 -54.53 18.39
N THR A 434 -49.40 -53.64 18.86
CA THR A 434 -48.44 -53.93 19.97
C THR A 434 -47.63 -52.68 20.38
N PRO A 435 -47.23 -52.52 21.67
CA PRO A 435 -46.47 -51.35 22.15
C PRO A 435 -44.93 -51.52 22.19
N ASP A 436 -44.25 -50.37 22.16
CA ASP A 436 -42.80 -50.09 22.28
C ASP A 436 -41.89 -51.03 23.10
N ASN A 437 -40.63 -51.17 22.63
CA ASN A 437 -39.44 -50.98 23.51
C ASN A 437 -38.05 -50.80 22.83
N THR A 438 -37.93 -50.11 21.68
CA THR A 438 -36.61 -49.91 21.02
C THR A 438 -35.92 -48.57 21.33
N TYR A 439 -36.67 -47.48 21.56
CA TYR A 439 -36.08 -46.14 21.69
C TYR A 439 -35.33 -45.89 23.03
N LEU A 440 -35.72 -46.58 24.11
CA LEU A 440 -35.14 -46.37 25.44
C LEU A 440 -33.64 -46.78 25.52
N PHE A 441 -33.24 -47.77 24.73
CA PHE A 441 -31.87 -48.32 24.76
C PHE A 441 -30.82 -47.34 24.21
N ILE A 442 -31.18 -46.57 23.16
CA ILE A 442 -30.26 -45.63 22.49
C ILE A 442 -29.95 -44.44 23.41
N ILE A 443 -30.97 -43.89 24.07
CA ILE A 443 -30.83 -42.76 25.00
C ILE A 443 -29.99 -43.17 26.22
N THR A 444 -30.22 -44.38 26.74
CA THR A 444 -29.45 -44.91 27.89
C THR A 444 -27.96 -45.09 27.57
N ALA A 445 -27.61 -45.54 26.36
CA ALA A 445 -26.23 -45.70 25.93
C ALA A 445 -25.45 -44.37 25.86
N LEU A 446 -26.08 -43.30 25.37
CA LEU A 446 -25.47 -41.97 25.27
C LEU A 446 -25.10 -41.38 26.64
N PHE A 447 -25.97 -41.53 27.65
CA PHE A 447 -25.70 -41.02 29.00
C PHE A 447 -24.52 -41.71 29.70
N VAL A 448 -24.35 -43.02 29.52
CA VAL A 448 -23.22 -43.76 30.10
C VAL A 448 -21.88 -43.35 29.45
N GLY A 449 -21.87 -43.08 28.14
CA GLY A 449 -20.68 -42.59 27.43
C GLY A 449 -20.21 -41.22 27.91
N GLY A 450 -21.13 -40.26 28.09
CA GLY A 450 -20.80 -38.90 28.50
C GLY A 450 -20.12 -38.81 29.88
N ALA A 451 -20.61 -39.60 30.85
CA ALA A 451 -20.07 -39.60 32.22
C ALA A 451 -18.61 -40.06 32.30
N ALA A 452 -18.20 -41.02 31.46
CA ALA A 452 -16.83 -41.55 31.44
C ALA A 452 -15.81 -40.52 30.92
N GLY A 453 -16.17 -39.75 29.87
CA GLY A 453 -15.28 -38.73 29.29
C GLY A 453 -14.95 -37.60 30.25
N TYR A 454 -15.94 -37.11 31.01
CA TYR A 454 -15.76 -36.03 31.98
C TYR A 454 -14.80 -36.42 33.12
N PHE A 455 -14.90 -37.66 33.63
CA PHE A 455 -14.04 -38.14 34.70
C PHE A 455 -12.60 -38.42 34.25
N TYR A 456 -12.39 -38.76 32.97
CA TYR A 456 -11.06 -38.97 32.39
C TYR A 456 -10.25 -37.66 32.29
N LEU A 457 -10.88 -36.57 31.84
CA LEU A 457 -10.22 -35.26 31.71
C LEU A 457 -9.80 -34.66 33.05
N LYS A 458 -10.62 -34.82 34.10
CA LYS A 458 -10.36 -34.23 35.43
C LYS A 458 -9.11 -34.80 36.14
N ARG A 459 -8.59 -35.95 35.71
CA ARG A 459 -7.46 -36.65 36.38
C ARG A 459 -6.06 -36.24 35.90
N ARG A 460 -5.93 -35.30 34.96
CA ARG A 460 -4.62 -34.93 34.35
C ARG A 460 -4.02 -33.60 34.80
N SER A 461 -4.62 -32.92 35.78
CA SER A 461 -4.22 -31.57 36.24
C SER A 461 -3.49 -31.59 37.61
N THR A 462 -2.39 -32.35 37.71
CA THR A 462 -1.49 -32.33 38.89
C THR A 462 -0.06 -32.74 38.50
N GLY A 463 0.93 -31.86 38.74
CA GLY A 463 2.35 -32.05 38.37
C GLY A 463 2.64 -31.67 36.91
N THR A 464 3.65 -30.88 36.57
CA THR A 464 5.01 -30.82 37.14
C THR A 464 5.54 -29.37 37.17
N ALA A 465 6.45 -29.03 38.10
CA ALA A 465 7.02 -27.70 38.22
C ALA A 465 8.38 -27.54 37.52
N SER A 466 8.72 -26.30 37.16
CA SER A 466 10.08 -25.81 36.84
C SER A 466 10.15 -24.29 37.13
N PRO A 467 11.35 -23.68 37.26
CA PRO A 467 11.58 -22.69 38.32
C PRO A 467 11.33 -21.21 37.97
N LEU A 468 11.21 -20.41 39.03
CA LEU A 468 11.24 -18.94 39.04
C LEU A 468 12.67 -18.40 38.78
N PRO A 469 12.81 -17.26 38.09
CA PRO A 469 13.97 -16.37 38.22
C PRO A 469 14.02 -15.66 39.59
N GLU A 470 15.16 -15.05 39.90
CA GLU A 470 15.47 -14.48 41.23
C GLU A 470 14.76 -13.14 41.51
N GLU A 471 14.54 -12.85 42.81
CA GLU A 471 14.11 -11.55 43.30
C GLU A 471 15.26 -10.52 43.24
N ILE A 472 14.97 -9.29 42.82
CA ILE A 472 15.83 -8.11 43.05
C ILE A 472 14.99 -7.06 43.79
N PRO A 473 15.52 -6.37 44.83
CA PRO A 473 14.67 -5.67 45.78
C PRO A 473 13.99 -4.42 45.23
N THR A 474 12.76 -4.18 45.68
CA THR A 474 12.01 -2.95 45.44
C THR A 474 12.73 -1.74 46.03
N GLN A 475 13.04 -0.73 45.22
CA GLN A 475 13.23 0.63 45.71
C GLN A 475 11.90 1.38 45.69
N ILE A 476 11.69 2.22 46.70
CA ILE A 476 10.51 3.08 46.82
C ILE A 476 10.87 4.42 46.19
N GLU A 477 10.09 4.87 45.22
CA GLU A 477 10.14 6.23 44.70
C GLU A 477 8.70 6.77 44.59
N GLU A 478 8.53 8.07 44.85
CA GLU A 478 7.24 8.66 45.25
C GLU A 478 6.40 9.07 44.04
N THR A 479 5.07 8.95 44.16
CA THR A 479 4.12 9.33 43.10
C THR A 479 3.75 10.82 43.24
N PRO A 480 4.01 11.68 42.24
CA PRO A 480 3.48 13.05 42.21
C PRO A 480 1.96 13.05 41.95
N PRO A 481 1.22 14.08 42.42
CA PRO A 481 -0.24 14.11 42.34
C PRO A 481 -0.79 14.44 40.95
N GLU A 482 -2.02 13.98 40.73
CA GLU A 482 -2.89 14.20 39.59
C GLU A 482 -3.51 15.63 39.64
N PRO A 483 -3.62 16.37 38.51
CA PRO A 483 -4.24 17.68 38.47
C PRO A 483 -5.78 17.62 38.34
N GLU A 484 -6.46 18.55 38.98
CA GLU A 484 -7.93 18.59 39.12
C GLU A 484 -8.66 19.03 37.83
N GLU A 485 -9.78 18.39 37.50
CA GLU A 485 -10.71 18.84 36.44
C GLU A 485 -11.67 19.93 36.96
N PRO A 486 -11.91 21.02 36.21
CA PRO A 486 -12.83 22.08 36.62
C PRO A 486 -14.29 21.82 36.18
N GLU A 487 -15.13 21.57 37.17
CA GLU A 487 -16.60 21.71 37.25
C GLU A 487 -17.42 22.03 35.97
N GLU A 488 -18.36 21.14 35.62
CA GLU A 488 -19.49 21.45 34.73
C GLU A 488 -20.46 22.47 35.35
N SER A 489 -21.25 23.15 34.51
CA SER A 489 -22.39 23.97 34.94
C SER A 489 -23.48 24.01 33.84
N PRO A 490 -24.76 24.20 34.22
CA PRO A 490 -25.80 23.31 33.71
C PRO A 490 -26.65 23.84 32.53
N LEU A 491 -27.47 22.90 32.02
CA LEU A 491 -28.47 23.04 30.96
C LEU A 491 -29.49 24.16 31.19
N GLU A 492 -29.97 24.77 30.10
CA GLU A 492 -31.29 25.40 30.02
C GLU A 492 -32.22 24.52 29.17
N ASP A 493 -33.36 24.11 29.74
CA ASP A 493 -34.42 23.40 29.02
C ASP A 493 -35.25 24.35 28.15
N VAL A 494 -35.68 23.88 26.97
CA VAL A 494 -36.75 24.50 26.18
C VAL A 494 -37.77 23.44 25.82
N GLU A 495 -38.91 23.45 26.51
CA GLU A 495 -40.11 22.71 26.11
C GLU A 495 -40.79 23.40 24.92
N GLU A 496 -41.12 22.66 23.85
CA GLU A 496 -42.21 23.04 22.94
C GLU A 496 -43.16 21.85 22.68
N GLU A 497 -44.43 22.16 22.43
CA GLU A 497 -45.56 21.27 22.72
C GLU A 497 -45.83 20.19 21.67
N THR A 498 -46.20 18.99 22.12
CA THR A 498 -46.76 17.94 21.25
C THR A 498 -48.20 18.28 20.84
N ILE A 499 -48.42 18.59 19.56
CA ILE A 499 -49.78 18.63 18.98
C ILE A 499 -50.16 17.23 18.49
N ILE A 500 -51.04 16.55 19.23
CA ILE A 500 -51.65 15.29 18.80
C ILE A 500 -52.89 15.60 17.94
N ILE A 501 -52.89 15.11 16.70
CA ILE A 501 -54.09 14.96 15.87
C ILE A 501 -54.32 13.47 15.66
N ASP A 502 -55.44 12.98 16.18
CA ASP A 502 -55.80 11.55 16.13
C ASP A 502 -56.35 11.18 14.74
N GLY A 503 -55.72 10.19 14.10
CA GLY A 503 -56.03 9.79 12.73
C GLY A 503 -54.98 8.84 12.15
N ILE A 504 -55.32 7.55 12.07
CA ILE A 504 -54.40 6.50 11.62
C ILE A 504 -54.11 6.65 10.12
N LEU A 505 -52.97 7.27 9.82
CA LEU A 505 -52.19 7.11 8.61
C LEU A 505 -50.77 6.76 9.05
N GLU A 506 -50.26 5.60 8.63
CA GLU A 506 -48.86 5.26 8.86
C GLU A 506 -47.99 6.30 8.14
N ALA A 507 -47.17 7.03 8.91
CA ALA A 507 -46.25 8.00 8.32
C ALA A 507 -45.29 7.26 7.38
N PRO A 508 -45.14 7.70 6.11
CA PRO A 508 -44.23 7.06 5.18
C PRO A 508 -42.82 7.09 5.75
N ASP A 509 -42.12 5.95 5.70
CA ASP A 509 -40.76 5.86 6.23
C ASP A 509 -39.84 6.79 5.42
N PRO A 510 -39.24 7.83 6.03
CA PRO A 510 -38.49 8.84 5.29
C PRO A 510 -37.17 8.28 4.73
N ALA A 511 -36.62 7.23 5.33
CA ALA A 511 -35.46 6.51 4.80
C ALA A 511 -35.87 5.63 3.62
N LEU A 512 -37.01 4.92 3.69
CA LEU A 512 -37.51 4.13 2.57
C LEU A 512 -37.93 5.00 1.37
N GLU A 513 -38.53 6.17 1.63
CA GLU A 513 -38.90 7.13 0.57
C GLU A 513 -37.65 7.75 -0.08
N ALA A 514 -36.61 8.06 0.72
CA ALA A 514 -35.31 8.52 0.20
C ALA A 514 -34.60 7.42 -0.61
N TYR A 515 -34.61 6.17 -0.13
CA TYR A 515 -34.07 5.02 -0.84
C TYR A 515 -34.73 4.86 -2.22
N HIS A 516 -36.06 4.84 -2.29
CA HIS A 516 -36.78 4.68 -3.56
C HIS A 516 -36.57 5.82 -4.57
N LYS A 517 -36.25 7.03 -4.11
CA LYS A 517 -35.89 8.18 -4.97
C LYS A 517 -34.47 8.10 -5.53
N LEU A 518 -33.57 7.34 -4.90
CA LEU A 518 -32.13 7.34 -5.19
C LEU A 518 -31.61 5.99 -5.73
N GLN A 519 -32.30 4.87 -5.52
CA GLN A 519 -31.85 3.51 -5.86
C GLN A 519 -31.49 3.26 -7.34
N GLU A 520 -31.92 4.13 -8.27
CA GLU A 520 -31.61 4.06 -9.71
C GLU A 520 -30.50 5.04 -10.15
N SER A 521 -30.18 6.06 -9.35
CA SER A 521 -29.27 7.16 -9.68
C SER A 521 -28.03 7.24 -8.78
N ASP A 522 -28.20 7.04 -7.47
CA ASP A 522 -27.16 6.99 -6.45
C ASP A 522 -27.54 5.95 -5.38
N LEU A 523 -27.23 4.68 -5.68
CA LEU A 523 -27.51 3.57 -4.77
C LEU A 523 -26.73 3.65 -3.44
N PRO A 524 -25.46 4.11 -3.39
CA PRO A 524 -24.77 4.42 -2.13
C PRO A 524 -25.53 5.43 -1.25
N ALA A 525 -26.03 6.54 -1.80
CA ALA A 525 -26.84 7.51 -1.05
C ALA A 525 -28.21 6.92 -0.65
N ALA A 526 -28.84 6.14 -1.54
CA ALA A 526 -30.06 5.40 -1.23
C ALA A 526 -29.87 4.52 0.01
N LEU A 527 -28.81 3.69 0.04
CA LEU A 527 -28.51 2.82 1.18
C LEU A 527 -28.06 3.59 2.42
N ARG A 528 -27.38 4.75 2.29
CA ARG A 528 -27.09 5.63 3.43
C ARG A 528 -28.37 6.10 4.12
N SER A 529 -29.47 6.34 3.39
CA SER A 529 -30.74 6.71 4.02
C SER A 529 -31.30 5.59 4.91
N LEU A 530 -31.33 4.33 4.44
CA LEU A 530 -31.74 3.17 5.25
C LEU A 530 -30.84 2.98 6.48
N PHE A 531 -29.52 3.16 6.31
CA PHE A 531 -28.58 3.10 7.44
C PHE A 531 -28.84 4.19 8.48
N LEU A 532 -29.16 5.42 8.05
CA LEU A 532 -29.49 6.51 8.98
C LEU A 532 -30.76 6.19 9.78
N GLY A 533 -31.75 5.54 9.15
CA GLY A 533 -32.93 4.99 9.85
C GLY A 533 -32.54 3.96 10.92
N LEU A 534 -31.66 3.02 10.61
CA LEU A 534 -31.17 2.03 11.60
C LEU A 534 -30.29 2.67 12.69
N ALA A 535 -29.50 3.69 12.38
CA ALA A 535 -28.69 4.43 13.35
C ALA A 535 -29.57 5.21 14.35
N GLN A 536 -30.64 5.84 13.84
CA GLN A 536 -31.65 6.51 14.67
C GLN A 536 -32.42 5.50 15.54
N GLN A 537 -32.81 4.34 14.99
CA GLN A 537 -33.44 3.26 15.76
C GLN A 537 -32.50 2.61 16.78
N ALA A 538 -31.19 2.64 16.55
CA ALA A 538 -30.17 2.24 17.53
C ALA A 538 -29.96 3.30 18.63
N GLY A 539 -30.62 4.46 18.57
CA GLY A 539 -30.51 5.51 19.58
C GLY A 539 -29.17 6.25 19.57
N ILE A 540 -28.47 6.29 18.43
CA ILE A 540 -27.23 7.04 18.29
C ILE A 540 -27.57 8.54 18.17
N GLU A 541 -27.06 9.35 19.10
CA GLU A 541 -27.39 10.79 19.24
C GLU A 541 -27.15 11.60 17.97
N ASN A 542 -26.12 11.25 17.19
CA ASN A 542 -25.84 11.82 15.89
C ASN A 542 -25.74 10.73 14.80
N PRO A 543 -26.85 10.39 14.11
CA PRO A 543 -26.87 9.40 13.04
C PRO A 543 -25.94 9.74 11.87
N LEU A 544 -25.69 11.03 11.59
CA LEU A 544 -24.86 11.44 10.45
C LEU A 544 -23.40 11.02 10.62
N THR A 545 -22.88 11.08 11.84
CA THR A 545 -21.54 10.59 12.21
C THR A 545 -21.46 9.09 12.48
N ALA A 546 -22.60 8.40 12.57
CA ALA A 546 -22.63 6.98 12.93
C ALA A 546 -21.93 6.08 11.91
N THR A 547 -21.16 5.12 12.43
CA THR A 547 -20.54 4.01 11.71
C THR A 547 -21.31 2.71 11.93
N ALA A 548 -21.09 1.72 11.06
CA ALA A 548 -21.61 0.37 11.29
C ALA A 548 -20.98 -0.32 12.53
N GLY A 549 -19.82 0.16 13.01
CA GLY A 549 -19.23 -0.31 14.26
C GLY A 549 -20.01 0.10 15.50
N ASP A 550 -20.63 1.27 15.47
CA ASP A 550 -21.41 1.81 16.60
C ASP A 550 -22.75 1.07 16.72
N ILE A 551 -23.45 0.90 15.59
CA ILE A 551 -24.71 0.14 15.54
C ILE A 551 -24.49 -1.33 15.97
N ARG A 552 -23.36 -1.95 15.59
CA ARG A 552 -22.95 -3.29 16.04
C ARG A 552 -22.71 -3.37 17.55
N GLN A 553 -22.24 -2.31 18.20
CA GLN A 553 -22.07 -2.30 19.65
C GLN A 553 -23.43 -2.27 20.37
N THR A 554 -24.39 -1.47 19.90
CA THR A 554 -25.72 -1.37 20.52
C THR A 554 -26.57 -2.63 20.37
N ARG A 555 -26.44 -3.37 19.26
CA ARG A 555 -27.22 -4.59 18.95
C ARG A 555 -26.31 -5.82 18.76
N ALA A 556 -25.27 -5.99 19.58
CA ALA A 556 -24.20 -6.99 19.40
C ALA A 556 -24.61 -8.47 19.31
N ALA A 557 -25.84 -8.84 19.69
CA ALA A 557 -26.39 -10.19 19.56
C ALA A 557 -27.19 -10.41 18.24
N ASP A 558 -27.38 -9.36 17.44
CA ASP A 558 -28.28 -9.36 16.29
C ASP A 558 -27.56 -9.78 15.00
N THR A 559 -27.64 -11.08 14.68
CA THR A 559 -27.03 -11.65 13.48
C THR A 559 -27.64 -11.13 12.18
N VAL A 560 -28.90 -10.66 12.19
CA VAL A 560 -29.58 -10.17 10.98
C VAL A 560 -29.12 -8.75 10.67
N LEU A 561 -29.05 -7.88 11.68
CA LEU A 561 -28.46 -6.55 11.58
C LEU A 561 -26.98 -6.61 11.21
N HIS A 562 -26.21 -7.54 11.79
CA HIS A 562 -24.80 -7.70 11.46
C HIS A 562 -24.60 -8.09 9.99
N ALA A 563 -25.46 -8.94 9.43
CA ALA A 563 -25.46 -9.28 8.00
C ALA A 563 -25.89 -8.08 7.13
N TRP A 564 -26.93 -7.35 7.51
CA TRP A 564 -27.38 -6.14 6.80
C TRP A 564 -26.27 -5.07 6.75
N LEU A 565 -25.62 -4.80 7.89
CA LEU A 565 -24.52 -3.84 7.98
C LEU A 565 -23.29 -4.27 7.18
N ALA A 566 -23.01 -5.58 7.08
CA ALA A 566 -21.93 -6.08 6.25
C ALA A 566 -22.23 -5.93 4.73
N ALA A 567 -23.47 -6.16 4.31
CA ALA A 567 -23.90 -5.92 2.94
C ALA A 567 -23.90 -4.42 2.59
N TYR A 568 -24.37 -3.57 3.51
CA TYR A 568 -24.29 -2.11 3.44
C TYR A 568 -22.84 -1.61 3.26
N GLU A 569 -21.90 -2.10 4.08
CA GLU A 569 -20.47 -1.80 3.94
C GLU A 569 -19.89 -2.29 2.60
N LEU A 570 -20.36 -3.42 2.07
CA LEU A 570 -19.93 -3.96 0.76
C LEU A 570 -20.33 -3.08 -0.42
N VAL A 571 -21.52 -2.45 -0.39
CA VAL A 571 -21.95 -1.53 -1.45
C VAL A 571 -21.22 -0.18 -1.36
N LEU A 572 -21.06 0.37 -0.15
CA LEU A 572 -20.46 1.70 0.06
C LEU A 572 -18.93 1.73 0.04
N TYR A 573 -18.26 0.65 0.47
CA TYR A 573 -16.79 0.59 0.58
C TYR A 573 -16.15 -0.54 -0.23
N GLY A 574 -16.95 -1.51 -0.71
CA GLY A 574 -16.50 -2.60 -1.59
C GLY A 574 -16.82 -2.39 -3.07
N GLY A 575 -17.59 -1.35 -3.43
CA GLY A 575 -17.98 -1.06 -4.82
C GLY A 575 -18.91 -2.10 -5.45
N GLN A 576 -19.48 -3.02 -4.68
CA GLN A 576 -20.41 -4.03 -5.20
C GLN A 576 -21.71 -3.36 -5.64
N ILE A 577 -22.09 -3.54 -6.90
CA ILE A 577 -23.44 -3.22 -7.38
C ILE A 577 -24.33 -4.44 -7.12
N PRO A 578 -25.23 -4.43 -6.11
CA PRO A 578 -26.13 -5.54 -5.85
C PRO A 578 -27.15 -5.69 -6.99
N ASP A 579 -27.57 -6.93 -7.22
CA ASP A 579 -28.62 -7.23 -8.21
C ASP A 579 -30.03 -6.90 -7.66
N ALA A 580 -31.08 -7.18 -8.44
CA ALA A 580 -32.46 -6.87 -8.04
C ALA A 580 -32.93 -7.69 -6.82
N GLY A 581 -32.41 -8.90 -6.61
CA GLY A 581 -32.71 -9.73 -5.44
C GLY A 581 -31.96 -9.24 -4.19
N ASP A 582 -30.67 -8.93 -4.32
CA ASP A 582 -29.86 -8.35 -3.24
C ASP A 582 -30.44 -7.01 -2.75
N ARG A 583 -30.89 -6.14 -3.68
CA ARG A 583 -31.56 -4.87 -3.35
C ARG A 583 -32.88 -5.07 -2.62
N GLN A 584 -33.70 -6.02 -3.08
CA GLN A 584 -34.96 -6.33 -2.40
C GLN A 584 -34.70 -6.90 -1.00
N TRP A 585 -33.70 -7.78 -0.84
CA TRP A 585 -33.31 -8.31 0.47
C TRP A 585 -32.84 -7.20 1.44
N LEU A 586 -32.09 -6.20 0.96
CA LEU A 586 -31.69 -5.04 1.76
C LEU A 586 -32.91 -4.22 2.25
N VAL A 587 -33.95 -4.08 1.42
CA VAL A 587 -35.21 -3.40 1.79
C VAL A 587 -36.04 -4.23 2.77
N ASP A 588 -36.33 -5.49 2.43
CA ASP A 588 -37.14 -6.41 3.24
C ASP A 588 -36.52 -6.62 4.63
N THR A 589 -35.20 -6.70 4.69
CA THR A 589 -34.45 -6.87 5.95
C THR A 589 -34.38 -5.57 6.75
N TYR A 590 -34.27 -4.40 6.10
CA TYR A 590 -34.41 -3.10 6.78
C TYR A 590 -35.79 -2.96 7.45
N GLN A 591 -36.87 -3.28 6.71
CA GLN A 591 -38.23 -3.25 7.24
C GLN A 591 -38.39 -4.20 8.44
N ARG A 592 -37.90 -5.44 8.35
CA ARG A 592 -37.91 -6.38 9.49
C ARG A 592 -37.15 -5.83 10.71
N LEU A 593 -35.93 -5.31 10.53
CA LEU A 593 -35.08 -4.83 11.63
C LEU A 593 -35.64 -3.60 12.36
N ARG A 594 -36.51 -2.85 11.67
CA ARG A 594 -37.37 -1.78 12.18
C ARG A 594 -38.58 -2.34 12.94
N ASP A 595 -39.37 -3.19 12.29
CA ASP A 595 -40.68 -3.62 12.78
C ASP A 595 -40.57 -4.59 13.97
N GLU A 596 -39.42 -5.25 14.17
CA GLU A 596 -39.08 -6.04 15.38
C GLU A 596 -38.97 -5.20 16.68
N ARG A 597 -39.31 -3.91 16.64
CA ARG A 597 -39.37 -3.00 17.80
C ARG A 597 -40.70 -2.25 17.98
N GLY A 598 -41.75 -2.62 17.24
CA GLY A 598 -43.12 -2.08 17.34
C GLY A 598 -43.98 -2.75 18.40
#